data_AF-A0A497TVV0-F1
#
_entry.id   AF-A0A497TVV0-F1
#
_cell.length_a   1.000
_cell.length_b   1.000
_cell.length_c   1.000
_cell.angle_alpha   90.00
_cell.angle_beta   90.00
_cell.angle_gamma   90.00
#
_symmetry.space_group_name_H-M   'P 1'
#
loop_
_entity.id
_entity.type
_entity.pdbx_description
1 polymer ?
#
loop_
_entity_poly.entity_id
_entity_poly.type
_entity_poly.pdbx_seq_one_letter_code
_entity_poly.pdbx_strand_id
1 'polypeptide(L)'
;MTYFNLFSNILATKGPTRILISDLQRNVSELYPLELYEIMVELKSHSIEDLMKNYNEESREIVQEYINLLLEKEYGFISKNDWDRNFPPLSYEFHEPSTITNLFIELEEISVLHQLKISVENLGIKHLVIYSLKPLTAKEFIEIDEIFTASVLSGIEIFSPFHQEVDLSFVQVIQQNTVRIYSLIFYNCSQSPFKAKNDFRFSLNFIEDELQLSACGKVELKYFNTNISKVLESINHNSCLYKKIGIDRNGNIKNCPLMVESFGNIHTSNLDEATNLPGFKKYWDLTKDYIETCKDCEFRYVCTDCRAYTEGNKKNNAGLDISKPLKCGYNPYTGEWKNWTKNPLKKKIFNSLTIK
;
A
#
# COMPACT_ATOMS: atom_id res chain seq x y z
N MET A 1 -17.57 -33.21 21.46
CA MET A 1 -16.69 -32.67 20.42
C MET A 1 -16.81 -31.17 20.44
N THR A 2 -15.67 -30.54 20.62
CA THR A 2 -15.45 -29.10 20.65
C THR A 2 -14.71 -28.70 19.38
N TYR A 3 -15.03 -27.53 18.85
CA TYR A 3 -14.46 -27.02 17.62
C TYR A 3 -13.88 -25.64 17.87
N PHE A 4 -12.73 -25.37 17.25
CA PHE A 4 -12.12 -24.04 17.27
C PHE A 4 -12.56 -23.29 16.02
N ASN A 5 -13.19 -22.13 16.20
CA ASN A 5 -13.74 -21.31 15.14
C ASN A 5 -12.83 -20.09 14.96
N LEU A 6 -12.04 -20.07 13.89
CA LEU A 6 -11.27 -18.88 13.52
C LEU A 6 -12.21 -17.80 12.99
N PHE A 7 -12.03 -16.55 13.43
CA PHE A 7 -12.77 -15.44 12.84
C PHE A 7 -12.35 -15.23 11.38
N SER A 8 -13.32 -14.92 10.52
CA SER A 8 -13.12 -14.86 9.07
C SER A 8 -12.19 -13.73 8.61
N ASN A 9 -11.99 -12.71 9.44
CA ASN A 9 -11.03 -11.61 9.25
C ASN A 9 -9.60 -11.93 9.71
N ILE A 10 -9.34 -13.14 10.22
CA ILE A 10 -7.98 -13.59 10.56
C ILE A 10 -7.38 -14.29 9.35
N LEU A 11 -6.42 -13.61 8.71
CA LEU A 11 -5.73 -14.12 7.53
C LEU A 11 -4.37 -14.70 7.91
N ALA A 12 -4.18 -16.01 7.73
CA ALA A 12 -2.89 -16.66 7.87
C ALA A 12 -2.19 -16.81 6.51
N THR A 13 -1.08 -16.11 6.34
CA THR A 13 -0.26 -16.14 5.12
C THR A 13 0.98 -16.98 5.37
N LYS A 14 1.02 -18.19 4.80
CA LYS A 14 2.17 -19.10 4.91
C LYS A 14 3.33 -18.60 4.05
N GLY A 15 4.52 -18.54 4.65
CA GLY A 15 5.79 -18.41 3.97
C GLY A 15 6.67 -19.67 4.13
N PRO A 16 7.95 -19.63 3.74
CA PRO A 16 8.81 -20.81 3.74
C PRO A 16 9.39 -21.14 5.11
N THR A 17 9.53 -20.15 5.99
CA THR A 17 10.17 -20.28 7.31
C THR A 17 9.24 -19.99 8.48
N ARG A 18 8.13 -19.28 8.23
CA ARG A 18 7.16 -18.83 9.23
C ARG A 18 5.87 -18.40 8.54
N ILE A 19 4.85 -18.12 9.35
CA ILE A 19 3.60 -17.54 8.89
C ILE A 19 3.43 -16.12 9.40
N LEU A 20 2.67 -15.32 8.67
CA LEU A 20 2.11 -14.07 9.15
C LEU A 20 0.62 -14.29 9.43
N ILE A 21 0.18 -14.07 10.67
CA ILE A 21 -1.25 -13.97 10.99
C ILE A 21 -1.60 -12.49 11.02
N SER A 22 -2.59 -12.12 10.22
CA SER A 22 -3.08 -10.75 10.06
C SER A 22 -4.53 -10.67 10.54
N ASP A 23 -4.77 -9.91 11.62
CA ASP A 23 -6.11 -9.49 11.99
C ASP A 23 -6.47 -8.25 11.17
N LEU A 24 -7.29 -8.47 10.14
CA LEU A 24 -7.69 -7.44 9.18
C LEU A 24 -8.64 -6.39 9.76
N GLN A 25 -9.28 -6.70 10.89
CA GLN A 25 -10.18 -5.77 11.58
C GLN A 25 -9.40 -4.89 12.56
N ARG A 26 -8.45 -5.46 13.30
CA ARG A 26 -7.59 -4.73 14.25
C ARG A 26 -6.38 -4.08 13.58
N ASN A 27 -6.14 -4.35 12.29
CA ASN A 27 -5.00 -3.88 11.51
C ASN A 27 -3.63 -4.31 12.09
N VAL A 28 -3.58 -5.48 12.74
CA VAL A 28 -2.36 -6.01 13.38
C VAL A 28 -1.89 -7.26 12.65
N SER A 29 -0.58 -7.38 12.44
CA SER A 29 0.04 -8.59 11.89
C SER A 29 1.16 -9.06 12.80
N GLU A 30 1.20 -10.36 13.08
CA GLU A 30 2.19 -10.99 13.94
C GLU A 30 2.76 -12.25 13.27
N LEU A 31 4.04 -12.53 13.53
CA LEU A 31 4.76 -13.67 12.97
C LEU A 31 4.70 -14.86 13.91
N TYR A 32 4.46 -16.04 13.35
CA TYR A 32 4.37 -17.29 14.11
C TYR A 32 5.09 -18.45 13.41
N PRO A 33 5.41 -19.55 14.13
CA PRO A 33 5.99 -20.76 13.56
C PRO A 33 5.08 -21.44 12.52
N LEU A 34 5.67 -22.29 11.68
CA LEU A 34 4.94 -23.01 10.62
C LEU A 34 3.97 -24.06 11.19
N GLU A 35 4.32 -24.63 12.32
CA GLU A 35 3.56 -25.64 13.06
C GLU A 35 2.17 -25.12 13.43
N LEU A 36 2.07 -23.85 13.81
CA LEU A 36 0.79 -23.21 14.09
C LEU A 36 -0.13 -23.19 12.85
N TYR A 37 0.44 -23.04 11.64
CA TYR A 37 -0.37 -23.04 10.42
C TYR A 37 -1.04 -24.40 10.18
N GLU A 38 -0.29 -25.48 10.37
CA GLU A 38 -0.82 -26.84 10.19
C GLU A 38 -1.95 -27.09 11.19
N ILE A 39 -1.76 -26.68 12.46
CA ILE A 39 -2.81 -26.75 13.48
C ILE A 39 -4.04 -25.92 13.08
N MET A 40 -3.86 -24.68 12.61
CA MET A 40 -4.97 -23.84 12.13
C MET A 40 -5.72 -24.46 10.94
N VAL A 41 -5.04 -25.20 10.06
CA VAL A 41 -5.67 -25.91 8.95
C VAL A 41 -6.46 -27.12 9.45
N GLU A 42 -5.89 -27.91 10.37
CA GLU A 42 -6.58 -29.07 10.91
C GLU A 42 -7.82 -28.68 11.74
N LEU A 43 -7.73 -27.61 12.53
CA LEU A 43 -8.83 -27.08 13.35
C LEU A 43 -10.05 -26.63 12.52
N LYS A 44 -9.89 -26.34 11.23
CA LYS A 44 -11.01 -26.01 10.33
C LYS A 44 -11.87 -27.20 9.96
N SER A 45 -11.33 -28.41 10.05
CA SER A 45 -11.96 -29.63 9.53
C SER A 45 -12.20 -30.70 10.60
N HIS A 46 -11.61 -30.54 11.79
CA HIS A 46 -11.65 -31.55 12.85
C HIS A 46 -12.05 -30.93 14.19
N SER A 47 -12.64 -31.74 15.06
CA SER A 47 -12.81 -31.38 16.47
C SER A 47 -11.45 -31.32 17.17
N ILE A 48 -11.34 -30.52 18.23
CA ILE A 48 -10.13 -30.43 19.05
C ILE A 48 -9.77 -31.81 19.60
N GLU A 49 -10.76 -32.58 20.05
CA GLU A 49 -10.55 -33.92 20.59
C GLU A 49 -10.04 -34.92 19.53
N ASP A 50 -10.46 -34.79 18.27
CA ASP A 50 -9.96 -35.64 17.18
C ASP A 50 -8.56 -35.25 16.74
N LEU A 51 -8.28 -33.94 16.63
CA LEU A 51 -6.95 -33.40 16.39
C LEU A 51 -5.96 -34.01 17.39
N MET A 52 -6.28 -33.95 18.68
CA MET A 52 -5.38 -34.39 19.76
C MET A 52 -5.05 -35.90 19.69
N LYS A 53 -5.89 -36.74 19.08
CA LYS A 53 -5.61 -38.18 18.93
C LYS A 53 -4.41 -38.45 18.02
N ASN A 54 -4.14 -37.56 17.06
CA ASN A 54 -3.04 -37.71 16.10
C ASN A 54 -1.66 -37.41 16.72
N TYR A 55 -1.63 -36.85 17.92
CA TYR A 55 -0.40 -36.41 18.59
C TYR A 55 -0.10 -37.27 19.82
N ASN A 56 1.19 -37.46 20.11
CA ASN A 56 1.67 -38.08 21.36
C ASN A 56 1.51 -37.11 22.54
N GLU A 57 1.75 -37.56 23.78
CA GLU A 57 1.51 -36.72 24.97
C GLU A 57 2.30 -35.40 24.97
N GLU A 58 3.60 -35.44 24.65
CA GLU A 58 4.45 -34.24 24.57
C GLU A 58 3.95 -33.25 23.50
N SER A 59 3.55 -33.75 22.33
CA SER A 59 3.03 -32.90 21.25
C SER A 59 1.63 -32.35 21.55
N ARG A 60 0.82 -33.05 22.35
CA ARG A 60 -0.50 -32.56 22.77
C ARG A 60 -0.39 -31.32 23.65
N GLU A 61 0.62 -31.24 24.51
CA GLU A 61 0.86 -30.05 25.32
C GLU A 61 1.14 -28.83 24.42
N ILE A 62 1.99 -28.99 23.41
CA ILE A 62 2.31 -27.95 22.43
C ILE A 62 1.07 -27.52 21.63
N VAL A 63 0.27 -28.48 21.14
CA VAL A 63 -0.98 -28.17 20.42
C VAL A 63 -1.95 -27.38 21.32
N GLN A 64 -2.04 -27.74 22.60
CA GLN A 64 -2.87 -27.03 23.56
C GLN A 64 -2.37 -25.59 23.81
N GLU A 65 -1.05 -25.38 23.89
CA GLU A 65 -0.46 -24.04 23.97
C GLU A 65 -0.83 -23.19 22.76
N TYR A 66 -0.77 -23.75 21.55
CA TYR A 66 -1.19 -23.04 20.35
C TYR A 66 -2.68 -22.69 20.35
N ILE A 67 -3.56 -23.59 20.79
CA ILE A 67 -4.99 -23.28 20.94
C ILE A 67 -5.20 -22.15 21.97
N ASN A 68 -4.50 -22.20 23.10
CA ASN A 68 -4.58 -21.16 24.13
C ASN A 68 -4.09 -19.81 23.60
N LEU A 69 -3.01 -19.79 22.83
CA LEU A 69 -2.50 -18.59 22.16
C LEU A 69 -3.56 -18.00 21.21
N LEU A 70 -4.21 -18.82 20.37
CA LEU A 70 -5.25 -18.35 19.47
C LEU A 70 -6.45 -17.75 20.22
N LEU A 71 -6.79 -18.29 21.41
CA LEU A 71 -7.82 -17.73 22.30
C LEU A 71 -7.38 -16.43 22.96
N GLU A 72 -6.15 -16.38 23.49
CA GLU A 72 -5.59 -15.19 24.14
C GLU A 72 -5.50 -14.00 23.19
N LYS A 73 -5.12 -14.27 21.94
CA LYS A 73 -5.08 -13.28 20.85
C LYS A 73 -6.45 -12.91 20.31
N GLU A 74 -7.51 -13.58 20.76
CA GLU A 74 -8.88 -13.43 20.28
C GLU A 74 -9.00 -13.65 18.76
N TYR A 75 -8.21 -14.57 18.20
CA TYR A 75 -8.30 -14.96 16.79
C TYR A 75 -9.47 -15.91 16.51
N GLY A 76 -10.07 -16.46 17.54
CA GLY A 76 -11.21 -17.35 17.42
C GLY A 76 -11.81 -17.71 18.78
N PHE A 77 -12.75 -18.65 18.75
CA PHE A 77 -13.45 -19.11 19.95
C PHE A 77 -13.80 -20.60 19.86
N ILE A 78 -14.00 -21.23 21.01
CA ILE A 78 -14.42 -22.63 21.09
C ILE A 78 -15.95 -22.73 21.13
N SER A 79 -16.50 -23.61 20.31
CA SER A 79 -17.92 -23.98 20.34
C SER A 79 -18.10 -25.47 20.65
N LYS A 80 -19.30 -25.83 21.11
CA LYS A 80 -19.72 -27.23 21.24
C LYS A 80 -20.61 -27.59 20.05
N ASN A 81 -20.39 -28.78 19.49
CA ASN A 81 -21.10 -29.27 18.30
C ASN A 81 -20.84 -28.39 17.03
N ASP A 82 -21.45 -28.76 15.91
CA ASP A 82 -21.29 -28.18 14.56
C ASP A 82 -21.92 -26.75 14.41
N TRP A 83 -21.68 -25.86 15.38
CA TRP A 83 -22.22 -24.49 15.43
C TRP A 83 -21.55 -23.54 14.41
N ASP A 84 -20.42 -23.96 13.84
CA ASP A 84 -19.55 -23.20 12.95
C ASP A 84 -20.21 -22.78 11.62
N ARG A 85 -21.27 -23.48 11.17
CA ARG A 85 -21.98 -23.21 9.90
C ARG A 85 -22.57 -21.80 9.78
N ASN A 86 -22.68 -21.08 10.90
CA ASN A 86 -23.16 -19.70 10.93
C ASN A 86 -22.04 -18.65 10.76
N PHE A 87 -20.78 -19.07 10.57
CA PHE A 87 -19.62 -18.18 10.37
C PHE A 87 -19.11 -18.33 8.93
N PRO A 88 -19.72 -17.63 7.95
CA PRO A 88 -19.27 -17.70 6.58
C PRO A 88 -17.83 -17.18 6.44
N PRO A 89 -17.02 -17.76 5.53
CA PRO A 89 -15.69 -17.25 5.26
C PRO A 89 -15.77 -15.85 4.68
N LEU A 90 -14.71 -15.06 4.90
CA LEU A 90 -14.59 -13.73 4.31
C LEU A 90 -14.47 -13.90 2.79
N SER A 91 -15.34 -13.20 2.04
CA SER A 91 -15.17 -13.10 0.60
C SER A 91 -13.90 -12.32 0.30
N TYR A 92 -13.04 -12.87 -0.55
CA TYR A 92 -11.85 -12.17 -1.03
C TYR A 92 -12.12 -11.30 -2.25
N GLU A 93 -13.37 -11.14 -2.69
CA GLU A 93 -13.67 -10.25 -3.80
C GLU A 93 -13.34 -8.79 -3.45
N PHE A 94 -12.62 -8.12 -4.35
CA PHE A 94 -12.34 -6.69 -4.23
C PHE A 94 -13.22 -5.91 -5.20
N HIS A 95 -14.03 -5.00 -4.64
CA HIS A 95 -14.94 -4.14 -5.41
C HIS A 95 -14.55 -2.69 -5.23
N GLU A 96 -14.26 -2.00 -6.33
CA GLU A 96 -14.09 -0.55 -6.38
C GLU A 96 -14.86 0.00 -7.58
N PRO A 97 -15.85 0.88 -7.41
CA PRO A 97 -16.63 1.42 -8.52
C PRO A 97 -15.86 2.43 -9.37
N SER A 98 -14.90 3.17 -8.81
CA SER A 98 -14.14 4.17 -9.58
C SER A 98 -13.27 3.51 -10.66
N THR A 99 -13.13 4.14 -11.82
CA THR A 99 -12.21 3.66 -12.87
C THR A 99 -10.76 3.86 -12.43
N ILE A 100 -10.49 5.02 -11.84
CA ILE A 100 -9.21 5.39 -11.22
C ILE A 100 -9.52 5.92 -9.83
N THR A 101 -8.80 5.46 -8.80
CA THR A 101 -9.00 5.90 -7.41
C THR A 101 -8.06 7.02 -7.01
N ASN A 102 -6.82 7.01 -7.52
CA ASN A 102 -5.79 7.98 -7.15
C ASN A 102 -5.07 8.54 -8.38
N LEU A 103 -4.89 9.86 -8.34
CA LEU A 103 -4.01 10.60 -9.24
C LEU A 103 -2.80 11.11 -8.45
N PHE A 104 -1.60 10.82 -8.96
CA PHE A 104 -0.34 11.37 -8.45
C PHE A 104 0.20 12.37 -9.46
N ILE A 105 0.63 13.55 -9.02
CA ILE A 105 1.17 14.58 -9.93
C ILE A 105 2.43 15.21 -9.34
N GLU A 106 3.50 15.26 -10.13
CA GLU A 106 4.57 16.24 -9.91
C GLU A 106 4.11 17.58 -10.48
N LEU A 107 3.88 18.55 -9.61
CA LEU A 107 3.27 19.82 -9.96
C LEU A 107 4.32 20.93 -9.99
N GLU A 108 4.49 21.55 -11.15
CA GLU A 108 5.25 22.80 -11.26
C GLU A 108 4.34 24.02 -11.20
N GLU A 109 3.22 24.00 -11.92
CA GLU A 109 2.29 25.12 -12.06
C GLU A 109 0.84 24.67 -11.80
N ILE A 110 0.14 25.38 -10.91
CA ILE A 110 -1.23 25.03 -10.45
C ILE A 110 -2.25 25.04 -11.59
N SER A 111 -1.99 25.82 -12.64
CA SER A 111 -2.86 25.91 -13.82
C SER A 111 -3.17 24.55 -14.47
N VAL A 112 -2.28 23.56 -14.34
CA VAL A 112 -2.48 22.19 -14.82
C VAL A 112 -3.67 21.51 -14.13
N LEU A 113 -3.92 21.82 -12.85
CA LEU A 113 -5.01 21.20 -12.08
C LEU A 113 -6.40 21.56 -12.62
N HIS A 114 -6.57 22.75 -13.22
CA HIS A 114 -7.83 23.12 -13.86
C HIS A 114 -8.19 22.19 -15.03
N GLN A 115 -7.19 21.73 -15.78
CA GLN A 115 -7.39 20.83 -16.92
C GLN A 115 -7.81 19.43 -16.47
N LEU A 116 -7.45 19.05 -15.25
CA LEU A 116 -7.70 17.73 -14.68
C LEU A 116 -9.11 17.56 -14.11
N LYS A 117 -9.82 18.66 -13.80
CA LYS A 117 -11.12 18.61 -13.12
C LYS A 117 -12.13 17.70 -13.84
N ILE A 118 -12.26 17.81 -15.15
CA ILE A 118 -13.20 17.00 -15.94
C ILE A 118 -12.83 15.52 -15.88
N SER A 119 -11.54 15.20 -16.08
CA SER A 119 -11.07 13.82 -16.00
C SER A 119 -11.22 13.22 -14.59
N VAL A 120 -11.03 14.02 -13.54
CA VAL A 120 -11.26 13.62 -12.16
C VAL A 120 -12.71 13.17 -11.96
N GLU A 121 -13.68 13.91 -12.49
CA GLU A 121 -15.10 13.54 -12.46
C GLU A 121 -15.37 12.25 -13.24
N ASN A 122 -15.01 12.22 -14.51
CA ASN A 122 -15.34 11.12 -15.41
C ASN A 122 -14.76 9.78 -14.93
N LEU A 123 -13.54 9.80 -14.40
CA LEU A 123 -12.86 8.60 -13.93
C LEU A 123 -13.22 8.24 -12.48
N GLY A 124 -13.91 9.11 -11.75
CA GLY A 124 -14.28 8.92 -10.35
C GLY A 124 -13.09 9.00 -9.39
N ILE A 125 -12.13 9.88 -9.67
CA ILE A 125 -10.88 9.99 -8.88
C ILE A 125 -11.18 10.67 -7.54
N LYS A 126 -11.07 9.89 -6.46
CA LYS A 126 -11.37 10.35 -5.09
C LYS A 126 -10.16 10.99 -4.40
N HIS A 127 -8.95 10.60 -4.80
CA HIS A 127 -7.71 11.02 -4.12
C HIS A 127 -6.69 11.64 -5.07
N LEU A 128 -6.17 12.80 -4.69
CA LEU A 128 -5.11 13.51 -5.41
C LEU A 128 -3.89 13.64 -4.50
N VAL A 129 -2.73 13.23 -5.00
CA VAL A 129 -1.44 13.37 -4.32
C VAL A 129 -0.56 14.30 -5.14
N ILE A 130 -0.25 15.45 -4.58
CA ILE A 130 0.51 16.52 -5.23
C ILE A 130 1.92 16.53 -4.66
N TYR A 131 2.90 16.40 -5.55
CA TYR A 131 4.31 16.62 -5.28
C TYR A 131 4.72 17.95 -5.89
N SER A 132 4.65 19.02 -5.11
CA SER A 132 5.04 20.35 -5.58
C SER A 132 6.54 20.42 -5.76
N LEU A 133 6.97 20.91 -6.93
CA LEU A 133 8.38 21.16 -7.25
C LEU A 133 8.87 22.52 -6.74
N LYS A 134 7.93 23.43 -6.42
CA LYS A 134 8.19 24.77 -5.88
C LYS A 134 7.49 24.95 -4.52
N PRO A 135 8.05 25.76 -3.60
CA PRO A 135 7.34 26.13 -2.37
C PRO A 135 5.99 26.76 -2.72
N LEU A 136 4.93 26.34 -2.02
CA LEU A 136 3.57 26.86 -2.24
C LEU A 136 3.21 27.89 -1.17
N THR A 137 2.61 28.99 -1.59
CA THR A 137 2.02 29.99 -0.71
C THR A 137 0.68 29.50 -0.12
N ALA A 138 0.25 30.10 0.99
CA ALA A 138 -1.05 29.76 1.60
C ALA A 138 -2.23 29.96 0.63
N LYS A 139 -2.15 30.97 -0.26
CA LYS A 139 -3.16 31.21 -1.28
C LYS A 139 -3.24 30.08 -2.30
N GLU A 140 -2.08 29.56 -2.71
CA GLU A 140 -2.01 28.44 -3.65
C GLU A 140 -2.56 27.14 -3.05
N PHE A 141 -2.34 26.88 -1.76
CA PHE A 141 -2.99 25.76 -1.07
C PHE A 141 -4.52 25.87 -1.09
N ILE A 142 -5.05 27.08 -0.89
CA ILE A 142 -6.49 27.34 -0.94
C ILE A 142 -7.01 27.17 -2.37
N GLU A 143 -6.32 27.71 -3.37
CA GLU A 143 -6.68 27.58 -4.78
C GLU A 143 -6.74 26.11 -5.22
N ILE A 144 -5.78 25.28 -4.79
CA ILE A 144 -5.79 23.83 -5.05
C ILE A 144 -7.07 23.17 -4.54
N ASP A 145 -7.53 23.48 -3.31
CA ASP A 145 -8.79 22.93 -2.79
C ASP A 145 -10.00 23.45 -3.59
N GLU A 146 -10.01 24.75 -3.90
CA GLU A 146 -11.11 25.43 -4.58
C GLU A 146 -11.36 24.91 -6.00
N ILE A 147 -10.30 24.57 -6.75
CA ILE A 147 -10.40 23.97 -8.11
C ILE A 147 -11.35 22.77 -8.10
N PHE A 148 -11.26 21.95 -7.06
CA PHE A 148 -12.02 20.72 -6.89
C PHE A 148 -13.31 20.92 -6.07
N THR A 149 -13.78 22.15 -5.94
CA THR A 149 -15.11 22.42 -5.38
C THR A 149 -16.20 21.76 -6.21
N ALA A 150 -17.14 21.10 -5.52
CA ALA A 150 -18.23 20.31 -6.07
C ALA A 150 -17.78 19.13 -6.98
N SER A 151 -16.57 18.63 -6.75
CA SER A 151 -16.04 17.46 -7.44
C SER A 151 -16.22 16.15 -6.64
N VAL A 152 -15.99 15.00 -7.28
CA VAL A 152 -15.85 13.67 -6.63
C VAL A 152 -14.58 13.55 -5.78
N LEU A 153 -13.63 14.48 -5.90
CA LEU A 153 -12.39 14.46 -5.15
C LEU A 153 -12.68 14.70 -3.66
N SER A 154 -12.32 13.72 -2.83
CA SER A 154 -12.59 13.72 -1.40
C SER A 154 -11.36 13.99 -0.55
N GLY A 155 -10.15 13.75 -1.07
CA GLY A 155 -8.92 13.93 -0.32
C GLY A 155 -7.75 14.41 -1.16
N ILE A 156 -7.06 15.43 -0.67
CA ILE A 156 -5.82 15.97 -1.24
C ILE A 156 -4.68 15.77 -0.23
N GLU A 157 -3.60 15.15 -0.67
CA GLU A 157 -2.32 15.10 0.03
C GLU A 157 -1.31 15.94 -0.74
N ILE A 158 -0.57 16.79 -0.02
CA ILE A 158 0.38 17.71 -0.65
C ILE A 158 1.74 17.61 0.03
N PHE A 159 2.75 17.34 -0.79
CA PHE A 159 4.16 17.47 -0.47
C PHE A 159 4.66 18.79 -1.05
N SER A 160 5.15 19.70 -0.21
CA SER A 160 5.64 21.01 -0.64
C SER A 160 7.04 21.27 -0.07
N PRO A 161 7.97 21.88 -0.83
CA PRO A 161 9.22 22.37 -0.24
C PRO A 161 8.93 23.34 0.90
N PHE A 162 9.64 23.16 2.00
CA PHE A 162 9.60 24.10 3.11
C PHE A 162 10.17 25.47 2.69
N HIS A 163 9.54 26.54 3.18
CA HIS A 163 10.05 27.91 3.07
C HIS A 163 9.79 28.67 4.37
N GLN A 164 10.48 29.81 4.54
CA GLN A 164 10.53 30.53 5.83
C GLN A 164 9.20 31.12 6.30
N GLU A 165 8.20 31.26 5.42
CA GLU A 165 6.88 31.79 5.79
C GLU A 165 5.97 30.72 6.40
N VAL A 166 6.38 29.44 6.37
CA VAL A 166 5.61 28.34 6.96
C VAL A 166 5.73 28.38 8.48
N ASP A 167 4.85 29.16 9.11
CA ASP A 167 4.69 29.26 10.56
C ASP A 167 3.30 28.75 11.01
N LEU A 168 2.97 28.94 12.29
CA LEU A 168 1.66 28.54 12.82
C LEU A 168 0.51 29.30 12.14
N SER A 169 0.70 30.59 11.84
CA SER A 169 -0.32 31.44 11.24
C SER A 169 -0.62 30.99 9.81
N PHE A 170 0.43 30.67 9.05
CA PHE A 170 0.34 30.12 7.70
C PHE A 170 -0.51 28.85 7.67
N VAL A 171 -0.22 27.89 8.56
CA VAL A 171 -0.98 26.63 8.64
C VAL A 171 -2.42 26.86 9.11
N GLN A 172 -2.66 27.80 10.02
CA GLN A 172 -4.01 28.17 10.44
C GLN A 172 -4.85 28.75 9.30
N VAL A 173 -4.26 29.58 8.44
CA VAL A 173 -4.92 30.10 7.25
C VAL A 173 -5.38 28.95 6.33
N ILE A 174 -4.51 27.96 6.09
CA ILE A 174 -4.87 26.79 5.28
C ILE A 174 -6.00 25.98 5.96
N GLN A 175 -5.90 25.70 7.25
CA GLN A 175 -6.92 24.95 7.99
C GLN A 175 -8.32 25.60 7.93
N GLN A 176 -8.39 26.94 8.01
CA GLN A 176 -9.65 27.67 8.03
C GLN A 176 -10.33 27.73 6.66
N ASN A 177 -9.56 27.63 5.58
CA ASN A 177 -10.02 27.87 4.21
C ASN A 177 -10.00 26.62 3.31
N THR A 178 -9.61 25.45 3.84
CA THR A 178 -9.57 24.19 3.09
C THR A 178 -10.33 23.07 3.82
N VAL A 179 -10.84 22.11 3.06
CA VAL A 179 -11.68 21.02 3.59
C VAL A 179 -11.30 19.64 3.07
N ARG A 180 -10.65 19.55 1.89
CA ARG A 180 -10.24 18.29 1.26
C ARG A 180 -8.80 17.91 1.58
N ILE A 181 -7.98 18.88 1.97
CA ILE A 181 -6.61 18.62 2.37
C ILE A 181 -6.62 17.83 3.67
N TYR A 182 -6.11 16.59 3.62
CA TYR A 182 -6.04 15.71 4.79
C TYR A 182 -4.59 15.44 5.25
N SER A 183 -3.61 15.77 4.41
CA SER A 183 -2.18 15.54 4.68
C SER A 183 -1.34 16.63 4.03
N LEU A 184 -0.54 17.32 4.85
CA LEU A 184 0.47 18.28 4.42
C LEU A 184 1.84 17.84 4.90
N ILE A 185 2.76 17.69 3.97
CA ILE A 185 4.16 17.35 4.25
C ILE A 185 5.06 18.44 3.70
N PHE A 186 5.79 19.12 4.59
CA PHE A 186 6.85 20.04 4.19
C PHE A 186 8.20 19.33 4.23
N TYR A 187 8.88 19.25 3.09
CA TYR A 187 10.18 18.60 2.95
C TYR A 187 11.33 19.62 2.81
N ASN A 188 12.58 19.18 2.92
CA ASN A 188 13.75 20.08 3.07
C ASN A 188 13.67 20.98 4.32
N CYS A 189 13.07 20.47 5.41
CA CYS A 189 12.93 21.21 6.66
C CYS A 189 13.92 20.66 7.70
N SER A 190 15.11 21.25 7.81
CA SER A 190 16.15 20.80 8.74
C SER A 190 15.76 20.90 10.22
N GLN A 191 14.80 21.78 10.54
CA GLN A 191 14.25 21.90 11.87
C GLN A 191 12.80 22.33 11.77
N SER A 192 11.90 21.57 12.38
CA SER A 192 10.48 21.90 12.44
C SER A 192 10.29 23.31 13.05
N PRO A 193 9.62 24.25 12.35
CA PRO A 193 9.48 25.64 12.80
C PRO A 193 8.66 25.75 14.08
N PHE A 194 7.77 24.80 14.31
CA PHE A 194 6.95 24.67 15.51
C PHE A 194 6.62 23.20 15.78
N LYS A 195 6.09 22.90 16.97
CA LYS A 195 5.52 21.57 17.25
C LYS A 195 4.11 21.52 16.69
N ALA A 196 3.87 20.66 15.71
CA ALA A 196 2.53 20.40 15.21
C ALA A 196 1.65 19.93 16.38
N LYS A 197 0.47 20.55 16.52
CA LYS A 197 -0.56 20.10 17.47
C LYS A 197 -1.51 19.16 16.74
N ASN A 198 -2.16 18.26 17.47
CA ASN A 198 -3.19 17.37 16.92
C ASN A 198 -4.54 18.09 16.67
N ASP A 199 -4.54 19.42 16.61
CA ASP A 199 -5.74 20.25 16.52
C ASP A 199 -6.06 20.67 15.06
N PHE A 200 -5.21 20.26 14.11
CA PHE A 200 -5.41 20.51 12.69
C PHE A 200 -6.37 19.47 12.09
N ARG A 201 -7.15 19.89 11.08
CA ARG A 201 -8.05 18.99 10.33
C ARG A 201 -7.30 17.99 9.44
N PHE A 202 -6.03 18.26 9.17
CA PHE A 202 -5.12 17.43 8.40
C PHE A 202 -3.93 17.01 9.27
N SER A 203 -3.28 15.93 8.85
CA SER A 203 -1.94 15.60 9.36
C SER A 203 -0.91 16.60 8.82
N LEU A 204 -0.01 17.06 9.68
CA LEU A 204 1.06 17.99 9.32
C LEU A 204 2.40 17.38 9.71
N ASN A 205 3.29 17.21 8.74
CA ASN A 205 4.61 16.65 8.94
C ASN A 205 5.70 17.56 8.34
N PHE A 206 6.82 17.67 9.06
CA PHE A 206 8.03 18.32 8.58
C PHE A 206 9.10 17.24 8.45
N ILE A 207 9.72 17.12 7.29
CA ILE A 207 10.77 16.13 7.03
C ILE A 207 12.06 16.83 6.59
N GLU A 208 13.18 16.39 7.17
CA GLU A 208 14.52 16.91 6.84
C GLU A 208 14.95 16.49 5.43
N ASP A 209 14.56 15.27 5.04
CA ASP A 209 14.97 14.68 3.78
C ASP A 209 14.43 15.48 2.57
N GLU A 210 15.26 15.54 1.53
CA GLU A 210 14.80 15.92 0.20
C GLU A 210 13.80 14.89 -0.29
N LEU A 211 12.64 15.35 -0.79
CA LEU A 211 11.69 14.47 -1.42
C LEU A 211 12.18 14.07 -2.81
N GLN A 212 13.10 13.12 -2.84
CA GLN A 212 13.45 12.45 -4.08
C GLN A 212 12.37 11.42 -4.38
N LEU A 213 11.80 11.42 -5.60
CA LEU A 213 10.96 10.33 -6.10
C LEU A 213 11.62 8.94 -5.94
N SER A 214 12.95 8.96 -5.92
CA SER A 214 13.86 7.87 -5.56
C SER A 214 13.58 7.24 -4.18
N ALA A 215 12.78 7.87 -3.31
CA ALA A 215 12.33 7.34 -2.03
C ALA A 215 11.13 6.38 -2.13
N CYS A 216 10.36 6.41 -3.23
CA CYS A 216 9.20 5.55 -3.44
C CYS A 216 9.60 4.07 -3.62
N GLY A 217 8.68 3.14 -3.33
CA GLY A 217 8.89 1.71 -3.53
C GLY A 217 9.84 1.03 -2.53
N LYS A 218 10.22 1.73 -1.44
CA LYS A 218 10.87 1.10 -0.29
C LYS A 218 9.95 0.04 0.32
N VAL A 219 10.52 -1.09 0.69
CA VAL A 219 9.80 -2.19 1.33
C VAL A 219 10.38 -2.37 2.73
N GLU A 220 9.65 -1.92 3.73
CA GLU A 220 10.03 -1.95 5.15
C GLU A 220 8.78 -2.22 5.99
N LEU A 221 8.94 -2.89 7.14
CA LEU A 221 7.82 -3.31 8.00
C LEU A 221 6.89 -2.14 8.39
N LYS A 222 7.46 -0.95 8.63
CA LYS A 222 6.70 0.25 9.00
C LYS A 222 5.73 0.76 7.92
N TYR A 223 5.91 0.31 6.67
CA TYR A 223 5.04 0.66 5.55
C TYR A 223 4.02 -0.42 5.23
N PHE A 224 4.01 -1.53 5.98
CA PHE A 224 3.05 -2.60 5.75
C PHE A 224 1.67 -2.18 6.22
N ASN A 225 0.66 -2.55 5.45
CA ASN A 225 -0.72 -2.19 5.71
C ASN A 225 -1.58 -3.45 5.79
N THR A 226 -2.12 -3.70 6.98
CA THR A 226 -2.96 -4.86 7.32
C THR A 226 -4.45 -4.58 7.14
N ASN A 227 -4.83 -3.40 6.62
CA ASN A 227 -6.23 -3.06 6.45
C ASN A 227 -6.93 -4.00 5.46
N ILE A 228 -8.16 -4.41 5.80
CA ILE A 228 -8.97 -5.32 4.99
C ILE A 228 -9.05 -4.89 3.52
N SER A 229 -9.31 -3.62 3.21
CA SER A 229 -9.42 -3.14 1.83
C SER A 229 -8.09 -3.28 1.08
N LYS A 230 -6.97 -2.97 1.75
CA LYS A 230 -5.63 -3.07 1.14
C LYS A 230 -5.18 -4.50 0.92
N VAL A 231 -5.48 -5.38 1.87
CA VAL A 231 -5.18 -6.81 1.74
C VAL A 231 -6.00 -7.42 0.62
N LEU A 232 -7.32 -7.13 0.55
CA LEU A 232 -8.17 -7.58 -0.55
C LEU A 232 -7.70 -7.04 -1.90
N GLU A 233 -7.35 -5.74 -2.00
CA GLU A 233 -6.74 -5.17 -3.21
C GLU A 233 -5.47 -5.94 -3.60
N SER A 234 -4.59 -6.25 -2.65
CA SER A 234 -3.33 -6.95 -2.92
C SER A 234 -3.48 -8.43 -3.27
N ILE A 235 -4.57 -9.08 -2.85
CA ILE A 235 -4.89 -10.46 -3.22
C ILE A 235 -5.34 -10.52 -4.69
N ASN A 236 -6.13 -9.53 -5.13
CA ASN A 236 -6.75 -9.55 -6.45
C ASN A 236 -5.92 -8.81 -7.51
N HIS A 237 -5.16 -7.79 -7.10
CA HIS A 237 -4.53 -6.84 -7.99
C HIS A 237 -3.15 -6.40 -7.50
N ASN A 238 -2.45 -5.62 -8.32
CA ASN A 238 -1.18 -5.02 -7.95
C ASN A 238 -1.38 -3.91 -6.90
N SER A 239 -0.85 -4.10 -5.69
CA SER A 239 -1.06 -3.18 -4.56
C SER A 239 -0.46 -1.78 -4.72
N CYS A 240 0.35 -1.54 -5.77
CA CYS A 240 0.91 -0.22 -6.04
C CYS A 240 0.25 0.49 -7.23
N LEU A 241 -0.17 -0.21 -8.29
CA LEU A 241 -0.55 0.39 -9.58
C LEU A 241 -2.03 0.22 -9.94
N TYR A 242 -2.75 -0.71 -9.30
CA TYR A 242 -4.16 -0.93 -9.61
C TYR A 242 -4.97 0.36 -9.45
N LYS A 243 -5.74 0.71 -10.49
CA LYS A 243 -6.59 1.92 -10.55
C LYS A 243 -5.88 3.23 -10.20
N LYS A 244 -4.58 3.33 -10.50
CA LYS A 244 -3.78 4.54 -10.25
C LYS A 244 -3.24 5.12 -11.55
N ILE A 245 -3.08 6.43 -11.54
CA ILE A 245 -2.52 7.19 -12.64
C ILE A 245 -1.57 8.26 -12.09
N GLY A 246 -0.53 8.56 -12.85
CA GLY A 246 0.55 9.47 -12.47
C GLY A 246 0.83 10.47 -13.58
N ILE A 247 1.23 11.69 -13.21
CA ILE A 247 1.76 12.71 -14.11
C ILE A 247 3.14 13.08 -13.60
N ASP A 248 4.16 12.91 -14.44
CA ASP A 248 5.52 13.33 -14.09
C ASP A 248 5.75 14.84 -14.33
N ARG A 249 6.91 15.34 -13.89
CA ARG A 249 7.29 16.76 -14.02
C ARG A 249 7.26 17.31 -15.45
N ASN A 250 7.32 16.46 -16.46
CA ASN A 250 7.29 16.85 -17.87
C ASN A 250 5.86 16.79 -18.44
N GLY A 251 4.86 16.52 -17.59
CA GLY A 251 3.46 16.37 -17.98
C GLY A 251 3.11 15.01 -18.57
N ASN A 252 4.01 14.02 -18.56
CA ASN A 252 3.70 12.71 -19.14
C ASN A 252 2.72 11.93 -18.27
N ILE A 253 1.68 11.38 -18.88
CA ILE A 253 0.66 10.56 -18.22
C ILE A 253 1.14 9.11 -18.15
N LYS A 254 1.16 8.52 -16.96
CA LYS A 254 1.77 7.22 -16.63
C LYS A 254 0.90 6.45 -15.63
N ASN A 255 1.22 5.19 -15.31
CA ASN A 255 0.56 4.50 -14.17
C ASN A 255 1.00 5.05 -12.80
N CYS A 256 2.21 5.58 -12.76
CA CYS A 256 2.86 6.24 -11.63
C CYS A 256 3.93 7.16 -12.23
N PRO A 257 4.24 8.34 -11.65
CA PRO A 257 5.24 9.26 -12.24
C PRO A 257 6.61 8.60 -12.52
N LEU A 258 6.94 7.55 -11.76
CA LEU A 258 8.19 6.78 -11.85
C LEU A 258 8.22 5.69 -12.92
N MET A 259 7.09 5.43 -13.60
CA MET A 259 7.07 4.43 -14.66
C MET A 259 7.78 4.96 -15.92
N VAL A 260 8.38 4.05 -16.69
CA VAL A 260 9.09 4.40 -17.91
C VAL A 260 8.11 4.69 -19.06
N GLU A 261 7.07 3.89 -19.17
CA GLU A 261 6.08 4.01 -20.25
C GLU A 261 5.14 5.20 -19.99
N SER A 262 4.91 5.98 -21.04
CA SER A 262 3.97 7.11 -21.08
C SER A 262 2.80 6.78 -22.00
N PHE A 263 1.62 7.26 -21.61
CA PHE A 263 0.33 7.08 -22.28
C PHE A 263 -0.24 8.43 -22.75
N GLY A 264 0.63 9.42 -22.94
CA GLY A 264 0.26 10.76 -23.42
C GLY A 264 0.92 11.86 -22.61
N ASN A 265 0.53 13.10 -22.88
CA ASN A 265 1.00 14.26 -22.15
C ASN A 265 -0.20 15.15 -21.80
N ILE A 266 -0.25 15.66 -20.58
CA ILE A 266 -1.41 16.43 -20.07
C ILE A 266 -1.68 17.71 -20.88
N HIS A 267 -0.67 18.24 -21.57
CA HIS A 267 -0.82 19.42 -22.42
C HIS A 267 -1.48 19.12 -23.78
N THR A 268 -1.56 17.85 -24.18
CA THR A 268 -2.08 17.43 -25.50
C THR A 268 -3.14 16.35 -25.43
N SER A 269 -3.34 15.73 -24.26
CA SER A 269 -4.20 14.55 -24.05
C SER A 269 -4.84 14.64 -22.66
N ASN A 270 -6.04 14.07 -22.51
CA ASN A 270 -6.71 13.96 -21.20
C ASN A 270 -6.45 12.58 -20.57
N LEU A 271 -6.81 12.43 -19.29
CA LEU A 271 -6.58 11.17 -18.57
C LEU A 271 -7.47 10.05 -19.08
N ASP A 272 -8.70 10.36 -19.49
CA ASP A 272 -9.69 9.41 -19.98
C ASP A 272 -9.15 8.64 -21.18
N GLU A 273 -8.57 9.34 -22.16
CA GLU A 273 -7.90 8.77 -23.33
C GLU A 273 -6.73 7.87 -22.91
N ALA A 274 -5.86 8.36 -22.03
CA ALA A 274 -4.69 7.63 -21.58
C ALA A 274 -5.06 6.29 -20.90
N THR A 275 -6.13 6.26 -20.10
CA THR A 275 -6.59 5.02 -19.43
C THR A 275 -7.14 3.97 -20.38
N ASN A 276 -7.52 4.37 -21.60
CA ASN A 276 -8.04 3.49 -22.65
C ASN A 276 -6.96 3.01 -23.63
N LEU A 277 -5.74 3.56 -23.54
CA LEU A 277 -4.65 3.13 -24.41
C LEU A 277 -4.21 1.69 -24.11
N PRO A 278 -3.83 0.92 -25.16
CA PRO A 278 -3.26 -0.41 -24.98
C PRO A 278 -2.06 -0.38 -24.04
N GLY A 279 -2.01 -1.34 -23.11
CA GLY A 279 -0.91 -1.48 -22.16
C GLY A 279 -1.07 -0.71 -20.86
N PHE A 280 -1.98 0.28 -20.76
CA PHE A 280 -2.17 1.05 -19.52
C PHE A 280 -2.47 0.14 -18.33
N LYS A 281 -3.33 -0.86 -18.51
CA LYS A 281 -3.76 -1.77 -17.45
C LYS A 281 -2.87 -3.01 -17.31
N LYS A 282 -1.75 -3.11 -18.02
CA LYS A 282 -0.99 -4.38 -18.14
C LYS A 282 -0.44 -4.93 -16.82
N TYR A 283 -0.24 -4.08 -15.83
CA TYR A 283 0.23 -4.47 -14.50
C TYR A 283 -0.88 -4.53 -13.45
N TRP A 284 -2.13 -4.18 -13.78
CA TRP A 284 -3.22 -4.08 -12.81
C TRP A 284 -3.46 -5.40 -12.07
N ASP A 285 -3.41 -6.52 -12.78
CA ASP A 285 -3.70 -7.83 -12.21
C ASP A 285 -2.42 -8.65 -11.92
N LEU A 286 -1.24 -8.02 -12.00
CA LEU A 286 0.01 -8.66 -11.61
C LEU A 286 0.19 -8.59 -10.09
N THR A 287 -0.38 -9.57 -9.40
CA THR A 287 -0.29 -9.72 -7.94
C THR A 287 1.06 -10.32 -7.52
N LYS A 288 1.37 -10.24 -6.22
CA LYS A 288 2.61 -10.85 -5.69
C LYS A 288 2.64 -12.36 -5.77
N ASP A 289 1.51 -13.03 -6.00
CA ASP A 289 1.46 -14.48 -6.22
C ASP A 289 2.13 -14.89 -7.54
N TYR A 290 2.39 -13.93 -8.44
CA TYR A 290 3.13 -14.13 -9.69
C TYR A 290 4.55 -13.56 -9.68
N ILE A 291 4.94 -12.84 -8.62
CA ILE A 291 6.26 -12.20 -8.52
C ILE A 291 7.25 -13.17 -7.89
N GLU A 292 8.41 -13.36 -8.52
CA GLU A 292 9.45 -14.26 -8.06
C GLU A 292 9.92 -13.90 -6.65
N THR A 293 10.15 -14.91 -5.81
CA THR A 293 10.38 -14.81 -4.35
C THR A 293 9.19 -14.27 -3.54
N CYS A 294 8.47 -13.27 -4.06
CA CYS A 294 7.34 -12.64 -3.37
C CYS A 294 6.13 -13.56 -3.24
N LYS A 295 5.89 -14.45 -4.22
CA LYS A 295 4.80 -15.44 -4.19
C LYS A 295 4.86 -16.37 -2.99
N ASP A 296 6.07 -16.64 -2.51
CA ASP A 296 6.30 -17.48 -1.34
C ASP A 296 6.39 -16.66 -0.04
N CYS A 297 6.40 -15.33 -0.11
CA CYS A 297 6.63 -14.47 1.06
C CYS A 297 5.39 -14.39 1.96
N GLU A 298 5.59 -14.49 3.27
CA GLU A 298 4.52 -14.36 4.27
C GLU A 298 3.93 -12.94 4.34
N PHE A 299 4.67 -11.94 3.86
CA PHE A 299 4.22 -10.53 3.85
C PHE A 299 3.52 -10.10 2.55
N ARG A 300 3.30 -11.02 1.61
CA ARG A 300 2.96 -10.66 0.22
C ARG A 300 1.70 -9.79 0.08
N TYR A 301 0.71 -9.99 0.94
CA TYR A 301 -0.56 -9.26 0.91
C TYR A 301 -0.59 -7.96 1.73
N VAL A 302 0.37 -7.75 2.64
CA VAL A 302 0.49 -6.52 3.44
C VAL A 302 1.60 -5.57 2.95
N CYS A 303 2.48 -6.07 2.09
CA CYS A 303 3.55 -5.33 1.46
C CYS A 303 3.05 -4.58 0.21
N THR A 304 3.67 -3.46 -0.14
CA THR A 304 3.45 -2.78 -1.44
C THR A 304 4.30 -3.41 -2.56
N ASP A 305 3.79 -3.46 -3.79
CA ASP A 305 4.53 -3.99 -4.95
C ASP A 305 4.90 -2.90 -5.99
N CYS A 306 6.09 -2.32 -5.88
CA CYS A 306 6.56 -1.32 -6.85
C CYS A 306 7.09 -1.99 -8.13
N ARG A 307 6.47 -1.69 -9.28
CA ARG A 307 6.92 -2.14 -10.61
C ARG A 307 7.79 -1.12 -11.37
N ALA A 308 7.94 0.10 -10.84
CA ALA A 308 8.87 1.09 -11.38
C ALA A 308 10.34 0.76 -11.06
N TYR A 309 10.58 0.11 -9.90
CA TYR A 309 11.90 -0.31 -9.46
C TYR A 309 11.92 -1.81 -9.18
N THR A 310 12.30 -2.59 -10.19
CA THR A 310 12.44 -4.05 -10.12
C THR A 310 13.89 -4.47 -10.33
N GLU A 311 14.22 -5.72 -10.01
CA GLU A 311 15.52 -6.30 -10.39
C GLU A 311 15.65 -6.52 -11.91
N GLY A 312 14.54 -6.51 -12.66
CA GLY A 312 14.53 -6.49 -14.13
C GLY A 312 15.11 -7.72 -14.82
N ASN A 313 15.23 -8.85 -14.12
CA ASN A 313 15.94 -10.04 -14.58
C ASN A 313 15.01 -11.23 -14.94
N LYS A 314 13.69 -11.10 -14.73
CA LYS A 314 12.69 -12.14 -15.00
C LYS A 314 11.45 -11.56 -15.65
N LYS A 315 10.94 -12.26 -16.66
CA LYS A 315 9.66 -11.96 -17.31
C LYS A 315 8.80 -13.21 -17.39
N ASN A 316 7.49 -13.04 -17.35
CA ASN A 316 6.55 -14.12 -17.65
C ASN A 316 6.36 -14.30 -19.16
N ASN A 317 5.52 -15.27 -19.56
CA ASN A 317 5.24 -15.58 -20.97
C ASN A 317 4.59 -14.42 -21.74
N ALA A 318 3.92 -13.50 -21.04
CA ALA A 318 3.32 -12.29 -21.62
C ALA A 318 4.32 -11.11 -21.70
N GLY A 319 5.58 -11.33 -21.30
CA GLY A 319 6.64 -10.31 -21.33
C GLY A 319 6.60 -9.31 -20.18
N LEU A 320 5.74 -9.51 -19.17
CA LEU A 320 5.66 -8.67 -17.97
C LEU A 320 6.80 -8.98 -17.02
N ASP A 321 7.36 -7.95 -16.40
CA ASP A 321 8.43 -8.08 -15.41
C ASP A 321 7.88 -8.63 -14.08
N ILE A 322 8.29 -9.87 -13.77
CA ILE A 322 7.92 -10.60 -12.55
C ILE A 322 9.07 -10.64 -11.55
N SER A 323 10.08 -9.81 -11.73
CA SER A 323 11.22 -9.73 -10.83
C SER A 323 10.80 -9.12 -9.49
N LYS A 324 11.51 -9.52 -8.43
CA LYS A 324 11.35 -8.94 -7.09
C LYS A 324 11.52 -7.41 -7.12
N PRO A 325 10.78 -6.65 -6.28
CA PRO A 325 11.02 -5.22 -6.10
C PRO A 325 12.48 -4.95 -5.70
N LEU A 326 13.12 -4.02 -6.41
CA LEU A 326 14.54 -3.72 -6.27
C LEU A 326 14.90 -3.35 -4.82
N LYS A 327 14.06 -2.52 -4.20
CA LYS A 327 14.29 -1.97 -2.86
C LYS A 327 13.84 -2.89 -1.73
N CYS A 328 13.40 -4.12 -2.05
CA CYS A 328 13.12 -5.14 -1.05
C CYS A 328 14.42 -5.87 -0.65
N GLY A 329 14.76 -5.73 0.63
CA GLY A 329 15.90 -6.38 1.28
C GLY A 329 15.58 -7.73 1.94
N TYR A 330 14.31 -8.11 2.02
CA TYR A 330 13.85 -9.27 2.77
C TYR A 330 14.02 -10.58 2.01
N ASN A 331 14.46 -11.66 2.66
CA ASN A 331 14.47 -13.01 2.08
C ASN A 331 13.54 -13.95 2.87
N PRO A 332 12.42 -14.41 2.29
CA PRO A 332 11.46 -15.26 2.99
C PRO A 332 12.01 -16.66 3.32
N TYR A 333 13.01 -17.16 2.59
CA TYR A 333 13.63 -18.46 2.84
C TYR A 333 14.65 -18.45 3.98
N THR A 334 15.08 -17.27 4.45
CA THR A 334 16.00 -17.13 5.60
C THR A 334 15.44 -16.29 6.74
N GLY A 335 14.34 -15.57 6.52
CA GLY A 335 13.76 -14.66 7.51
C GLY A 335 14.55 -13.36 7.74
N GLU A 336 15.61 -13.12 6.96
CA GLU A 336 16.55 -12.01 7.16
C GLU A 336 16.25 -10.78 6.33
N TRP A 337 16.51 -9.60 6.92
CA TRP A 337 16.49 -8.31 6.23
C TRP A 337 17.92 -7.85 5.93
N LYS A 338 18.21 -7.57 4.66
CA LYS A 338 19.48 -6.96 4.24
C LYS A 338 19.22 -5.56 3.70
N ASN A 339 20.10 -4.61 4.03
CA ASN A 339 19.98 -3.27 3.46
C ASN A 339 20.21 -3.32 1.95
N TRP A 340 19.18 -3.05 1.16
CA TRP A 340 19.22 -3.14 -0.31
C TRP A 340 20.23 -2.17 -0.92
N THR A 341 20.50 -1.02 -0.28
CA THR A 341 21.45 -0.02 -0.78
C THR A 341 22.91 -0.48 -0.67
N LYS A 342 23.19 -1.46 0.21
CA LYS A 342 24.51 -2.07 0.34
C LYS A 342 24.79 -3.14 -0.72
N ASN A 343 23.80 -3.51 -1.54
CA ASN A 343 23.98 -4.46 -2.63
C ASN A 343 24.47 -3.72 -3.90
N PRO A 344 25.70 -3.99 -4.40
CA PRO A 344 26.26 -3.27 -5.54
C PRO A 344 25.46 -3.44 -6.83
N LEU A 345 24.89 -4.62 -7.08
CA LEU A 345 24.08 -4.89 -8.26
C LEU A 345 22.78 -4.08 -8.21
N LYS A 346 22.11 -4.07 -7.05
CA LYS A 346 20.88 -3.28 -6.87
C LYS A 346 21.15 -1.78 -7.03
N LYS A 347 22.27 -1.28 -6.51
CA LYS A 347 22.67 0.12 -6.69
C LYS A 347 22.95 0.46 -8.15
N LYS A 348 23.62 -0.43 -8.90
CA LYS A 348 23.86 -0.27 -10.33
C LYS A 348 22.54 -0.20 -11.12
N ILE A 349 21.61 -1.11 -10.83
CA ILE A 349 20.28 -1.12 -11.46
C ILE A 349 19.53 0.17 -11.13
N PHE A 350 19.50 0.56 -9.85
CA PHE A 350 18.82 1.78 -9.41
C PHE A 350 19.35 3.02 -10.14
N ASN A 351 20.68 3.21 -10.18
CA ASN A 351 21.29 4.34 -10.90
C ASN A 351 20.92 4.33 -12.39
N SER A 352 20.81 3.16 -13.03
CA SER A 352 20.39 3.08 -14.44
C SER A 352 18.92 3.46 -14.68
N LEU A 353 18.08 3.35 -13.65
CA LEU A 353 16.67 3.71 -13.69
C LEU A 353 16.43 5.20 -13.37
N THR A 354 17.36 5.86 -12.66
CA THR A 354 17.23 7.27 -12.23
C THR A 354 17.96 8.27 -13.14
N ILE A 355 18.80 7.81 -14.07
CA ILE A 355 19.55 8.69 -15.01
C ILE A 355 18.70 9.05 -16.27
N LYS A 356 17.47 8.56 -16.35
CA LYS A 356 16.50 8.91 -17.40
C LYS A 356 15.45 9.84 -16.82
#